data_AF-A0A527GHT7-F1
#
_entry.id   AF-A0A527GHT7-F1
#
_cell.length_a   1.000
_cell.length_b   1.000
_cell.length_c   1.000
_cell.angle_alpha   90.00
_cell.angle_beta   90.00
_cell.angle_gamma   90.00
#
_symmetry.space_group_name_H-M   'P 1'
#
loop_
_entity.id
_entity.type
_entity.pdbx_description
1 polymer ?
#
loop_
_entity_poly.entity_id
_entity_poly.type
_entity_poly.pdbx_seq_one_letter_code
_entity_poly.pdbx_strand_id
1 'polypeptide(L)' 'LFPAFGPADQQSEDRAIRTAKALAAKHAGVIAWSREADPTLGEYGPPNTLFVSGDVPDME' A
#
# COMPACT_ATOMS: atom_id res chain seq x y z
N LEU A 1 -12.32 -1.04 -11.29
CA LEU A 1 -11.87 -2.12 -10.37
C LEU A 1 -12.35 -1.78 -8.98
N PHE A 2 -12.71 -2.77 -8.16
CA PHE A 2 -13.08 -2.57 -6.75
C PHE A 2 -12.03 -3.25 -5.85
N PRO A 3 -11.68 -2.67 -4.69
CA PRO A 3 -10.75 -3.31 -3.76
C PRO A 3 -11.30 -4.66 -3.32
N ALA A 4 -10.49 -5.72 -3.45
CA ALA A 4 -10.86 -7.03 -2.90
C ALA A 4 -10.93 -6.99 -1.37
N PHE A 5 -10.08 -6.16 -0.75
CA PHE A 5 -10.02 -5.89 0.69
C PHE A 5 -9.68 -4.40 0.90
N GLY A 6 -10.01 -3.85 2.06
CA GLY A 6 -9.53 -2.53 2.48
C GLY A 6 -8.01 -2.52 2.76
N PRO A 7 -7.40 -1.33 2.90
CA PRO A 7 -6.00 -1.22 3.31
C PRO A 7 -5.74 -1.94 4.63
N ALA A 8 -4.61 -2.63 4.71
CA ALA A 8 -4.21 -3.36 5.91
C ALA A 8 -2.86 -2.84 6.40
N ASP A 9 -2.87 -2.19 7.56
CA ASP A 9 -1.66 -1.64 8.18
C ASP A 9 -0.62 -2.73 8.44
N GLN A 10 0.63 -2.40 8.16
CA GLN A 10 1.76 -3.29 8.38
C GLN A 10 2.73 -2.65 9.35
N GLN A 11 3.36 -3.52 10.14
CA GLN A 11 4.34 -3.10 11.17
C GLN A 11 5.60 -2.47 10.58
N SER A 12 5.89 -2.70 9.29
CA SER A 12 7.03 -2.10 8.59
C SER A 12 6.83 -2.14 7.07
N GLU A 13 7.58 -1.30 6.36
CA GLU A 13 7.64 -1.27 4.89
C GLU A 13 8.09 -2.62 4.31
N ASP A 14 9.13 -3.24 4.87
CA ASP A 14 9.60 -4.57 4.46
C ASP A 14 8.52 -5.64 4.55
N ARG A 15 7.68 -5.57 5.59
CA ARG A 15 6.56 -6.50 5.78
C ARG A 15 5.44 -6.22 4.78
N ALA A 16 5.18 -4.94 4.47
CA ALA A 16 4.22 -4.55 3.44
C ALA A 16 4.64 -5.07 2.06
N ILE A 17 5.90 -4.89 1.68
CA ILE A 17 6.44 -5.38 0.40
C ILE A 17 6.35 -6.91 0.31
N ARG A 18 6.75 -7.64 1.37
CA ARG A 18 6.68 -9.11 1.39
C ARG A 18 5.25 -9.62 1.25
N THR A 19 4.31 -9.02 1.97
CA THR A 19 2.89 -9.37 1.89
C THR A 19 2.34 -9.09 0.49
N ALA A 20 2.66 -7.93 -0.07
CA ALA A 20 2.21 -7.55 -1.41
C ALA A 20 2.73 -8.48 -2.50
N LYS A 21 4.00 -8.90 -2.43
CA LYS A 21 4.57 -9.90 -3.34
C LYS A 21 3.85 -11.25 -3.26
N ALA A 22 3.49 -11.69 -2.05
CA ALA A 22 2.74 -12.94 -1.87
C ALA A 22 1.30 -12.86 -2.43
N LEU A 23 0.69 -11.66 -2.41
CA LEU A 23 -0.64 -11.42 -2.96
C LEU A 23 -0.64 -11.21 -4.48
N ALA A 24 0.44 -10.70 -5.06
CA ALA A 24 0.54 -10.42 -6.50
C ALA A 24 0.28 -11.66 -7.37
N ALA A 25 0.58 -12.87 -6.87
CA ALA A 25 0.29 -14.11 -7.57
C ALA A 25 -1.20 -14.51 -7.59
N LYS A 26 -2.05 -13.84 -6.79
CA LYS A 26 -3.45 -14.22 -6.53
C LYS A 26 -4.46 -13.13 -6.92
N HIS A 27 -4.00 -11.91 -7.19
CA HIS A 27 -4.84 -10.75 -7.42
C HIS A 27 -4.44 -10.02 -8.71
N ALA A 28 -5.42 -9.42 -9.38
CA ALA A 28 -5.21 -8.66 -10.61
C ALA A 28 -4.38 -7.38 -10.39
N GLY A 29 -4.37 -6.85 -9.17
CA GLY A 29 -3.61 -5.66 -8.78
C GLY A 29 -3.30 -5.67 -7.28
N VAL A 30 -2.08 -5.29 -6.91
CA VAL A 30 -1.61 -5.15 -5.53
C VAL A 30 -0.68 -3.95 -5.42
N ILE A 31 -0.83 -3.16 -4.36
CA ILE A 31 0.06 -2.06 -4.01
C ILE A 31 0.46 -2.15 -2.54
N ALA A 32 1.73 -1.88 -2.26
CA ALA A 32 2.24 -1.53 -0.94
C ALA A 32 2.70 -0.08 -0.98
N TRP A 33 2.27 0.71 0.00
CA TRP A 33 2.62 2.12 0.15
C TRP A 33 2.79 2.45 1.63
N SER A 34 3.52 3.52 1.92
CA SER A 34 3.65 4.11 3.25
C SER A 34 3.29 5.60 3.19
N ARG A 35 2.95 6.18 4.34
CA ARG A 35 2.82 7.62 4.54
C ARG A 35 3.50 7.96 5.85
N GLU A 36 4.28 9.04 5.86
CA GLU A 36 4.75 9.58 7.14
C GLU A 36 3.57 10.17 7.88
N ALA A 37 3.42 9.78 9.14
CA ALA A 37 2.51 10.45 10.06
C ALA A 37 3.34 11.46 10.84
N ASP A 38 3.17 12.77 10.55
CA ASP A 38 3.77 13.82 11.36
C ASP A 38 2.76 14.23 12.46
N PRO A 39 2.95 13.80 13.71
CA PRO A 39 2.03 14.13 14.79
C PRO A 39 2.04 15.62 15.15
N THR A 40 3.03 16.39 14.71
CA THR A 40 3.10 17.85 14.95
C THR A 40 2.27 18.65 13.97
N LEU A 41 2.09 18.15 12.75
CA LEU A 41 1.27 18.76 11.71
C LEU A 41 -0.17 18.22 11.69
N GLY A 42 -0.40 17.04 12.29
CA GLY A 42 -1.72 16.40 12.31
C GLY A 42 -2.16 15.89 10.94
N GLU A 43 -1.26 15.86 9.96
CA GLU A 43 -1.51 15.42 8.60
C GLU A 43 -0.59 14.26 8.23
N TYR A 44 -1.09 13.38 7.37
CA TYR A 44 -0.25 12.38 6.73
C TYR A 44 0.47 13.04 5.55
N GLY A 45 1.78 12.81 5.46
CA GLY A 45 2.56 13.15 4.29
C GLY A 45 2.06 12.43 3.02
N PRO A 46 2.59 12.79 1.84
CA PRO A 46 2.19 12.16 0.59
C PRO A 46 2.48 10.64 0.62
N PRO A 47 1.66 9.81 -0.05
CA PRO A 47 1.93 8.38 -0.17
C PRO A 47 3.24 8.14 -0.90
N ASN A 48 4.08 7.30 -0.30
CA ASN A 48 5.26 6.74 -0.91
C ASN A 48 4.96 5.31 -1.36
N THR A 49 5.01 5.07 -2.67
CA THR A 49 4.78 3.74 -3.23
C THR A 49 6.01 2.86 -3.05
N LEU A 50 5.85 1.72 -2.37
CA LEU A 50 6.92 0.77 -2.07
C LEU A 50 6.98 -0.37 -3.09
N PHE A 51 5.82 -0.82 -3.57
CA PHE A 51 5.70 -1.89 -4.56
C PHE A 51 4.34 -1.83 -5.25
N VAL A 52 4.31 -2.08 -6.55
CA VAL A 52 3.08 -2.23 -7.36
C VAL A 52 3.22 -3.44 -8.27
N SER A 53 2.13 -4.17 -8.44
CA SER A 53 2.02 -5.23 -9.44
C SER A 53 0.60 -5.31 -9.97
N GLY A 54 0.47 -5.46 -11.30
CA GLY A 54 -0.82 -5.59 -11.97
C GLY A 54 -1.56 -4.26 -12.14
N ASP A 55 -2.88 -4.34 -12.31
CA ASP A 55 -3.74 -3.19 -12.55
C ASP A 55 -4.23 -2.60 -11.22
N VAL A 56 -3.57 -1.52 -10.78
CA VAL A 56 -3.87 -0.78 -9.55
C VAL A 56 -4.35 0.62 -9.94
N PRO A 57 -5.58 1.02 -9.54
CA PRO A 57 -6.05 2.39 -9.74
C PRO A 57 -5.22 3.41 -8.96
N ASP A 58 -5.21 4.67 -9.43
CA ASP A 58 -4.53 5.75 -8.70
C ASP A 58 -5.09 5.96 -7.29
N MET A 59 -4.18 6.30 -6.38
CA MET A 59 -4.46 6.58 -4.97
C MET A 59 -4.78 8.07 -4.78
N GLU A 60 -5.92 8.55 -5.29
CA GLU A 60 -6.46 9.87 -4.91
C GLU A 60 -7.13 9.84 -3.53
#